data_AF-A0A2R7R7L5-F1
#
_entry.id   AF-A0A2R7R7L5-F1
#
_cell.length_a   1.000
_cell.length_b   1.000
_cell.length_c   1.000
_cell.angle_alpha   90.00
_cell.angle_beta   90.00
_cell.angle_gamma   90.00
#
_symmetry.space_group_name_H-M   'P 1'
#
loop_
_entity.id
_entity.type
_entity.pdbx_description
1 polymer ?
#
loop_
_entity_poly.entity_id
_entity_poly.type
_entity_poly.pdbx_seq_one_letter_code
_entity_poly.pdbx_strand_id
1 'polypeptide(L)'
;MTQEEVRGRIEAFVADFHTRWQRSGTSPGMFAFDPGVFEAWANELAALVATHGTPGMRTGQEGAMSSTPAHQPDAEQITGIEVDGDTATVRSVMHAAGNNTSYYKYRLLRGGDGWRITHLSAFLDPPGKALIDPAAAKALLLSATPEAALPDLPPHLELDFPGLFTAGRVVAPFGNPAQLDVVHLGELTCASGVLTVLDLGSVDAHFAPLARRITPGTYAVDVATVAEMTVAVRLRLSEAPAVSWNPAGFTDGTEGVGVDAGNVAILDAGSLVGCQAQHIEELFQEHAELLMGAPGTMFGLAGEVVDAAVVSSGYGDGAYPCYWGVAADGSLTSLVVDFRVLAEDILSTSRVQFQPGAVGTPELAGLDLQITTEGGSFVISSRGERITGLRVLAPDGELLMDGDRLGTFVTGGRSSKTWNPEAPPPPGAVLELTQYLGYRHI
;
A
#
# COMPACT_ATOMS: atom_id res chain seq x y z
N MET A 1 -21.05 -24.23 -32.07
CA MET A 1 -21.06 -22.82 -31.62
C MET A 1 -19.64 -22.31 -31.73
N THR A 2 -19.44 -21.14 -32.30
CA THR A 2 -18.13 -20.79 -32.86
C THR A 2 -17.40 -19.80 -31.96
N GLN A 3 -16.10 -20.01 -31.80
CA GLN A 3 -15.19 -19.04 -31.20
C GLN A 3 -15.29 -17.66 -31.90
N GLU A 4 -15.78 -17.62 -33.14
CA GLU A 4 -16.04 -16.42 -33.93
C GLU A 4 -17.13 -15.51 -33.33
N GLU A 5 -18.22 -16.07 -32.79
CA GLU A 5 -19.26 -15.27 -32.12
C GLU A 5 -18.71 -14.61 -30.83
N VAL A 6 -17.93 -15.36 -30.07
CA VAL A 6 -17.27 -14.88 -28.84
C VAL A 6 -16.23 -13.80 -29.18
N ARG A 7 -15.41 -14.03 -30.21
CA ARG A 7 -14.46 -13.06 -30.74
C ARG A 7 -15.14 -11.75 -31.13
N GLY A 8 -16.19 -11.84 -31.95
CA GLY A 8 -16.94 -10.67 -32.41
C GLY A 8 -17.54 -9.87 -31.25
N ARG A 9 -17.97 -10.53 -30.17
CA ARG A 9 -18.43 -9.84 -28.96
C ARG A 9 -17.32 -9.01 -28.29
N ILE A 10 -16.12 -9.59 -28.14
CA ILE A 10 -14.99 -8.87 -27.52
C ILE A 10 -14.48 -7.74 -28.42
N GLU A 11 -14.35 -7.97 -29.72
CA GLU A 11 -13.96 -6.93 -30.68
C GLU A 11 -14.97 -5.78 -30.70
N ALA A 12 -16.28 -6.06 -30.59
CA ALA A 12 -17.31 -5.04 -30.48
C ALA A 12 -17.23 -4.25 -29.16
N PHE A 13 -16.94 -4.92 -28.04
CA PHE A 13 -16.71 -4.25 -26.76
C PHE A 13 -15.51 -3.30 -26.82
N VAL A 14 -14.37 -3.77 -27.35
CA VAL A 14 -13.13 -2.98 -27.48
C VAL A 14 -13.36 -1.74 -28.35
N ALA A 15 -14.07 -1.90 -29.49
CA ALA A 15 -14.39 -0.77 -30.37
C ALA A 15 -15.34 0.25 -29.73
N ASP A 16 -16.36 -0.21 -29.02
CA ASP A 16 -17.33 0.66 -28.33
C ASP A 16 -16.65 1.38 -27.13
N PHE A 17 -15.84 0.68 -26.34
CA PHE A 17 -15.03 1.30 -25.27
C PHE A 17 -14.17 2.44 -25.81
N HIS A 18 -13.40 2.17 -26.87
CA HIS A 18 -12.51 3.16 -27.47
C HIS A 18 -13.28 4.37 -28.00
N THR A 19 -14.41 4.14 -28.68
CA THR A 19 -15.27 5.22 -29.19
C THR A 19 -15.80 6.09 -28.06
N ARG A 20 -16.21 5.49 -26.94
CA ARG A 20 -16.71 6.22 -25.76
C ARG A 20 -15.62 7.05 -25.11
N TRP A 21 -14.44 6.46 -24.90
CA TRP A 21 -13.27 7.17 -24.38
C TRP A 21 -12.92 8.40 -25.24
N GLN A 22 -12.94 8.28 -26.57
CA GLN A 22 -12.72 9.41 -27.48
C GLN A 22 -13.76 10.54 -27.32
N ARG A 23 -15.01 10.22 -26.96
CA ARG A 23 -16.06 11.22 -26.70
C ARG A 23 -15.89 11.92 -25.36
N SER A 24 -15.51 11.17 -24.32
CA SER A 24 -15.32 11.70 -22.96
C SER A 24 -14.08 12.58 -22.82
N GLY A 25 -13.12 12.44 -23.74
CA GLY A 25 -11.87 13.19 -23.73
C GLY A 25 -10.78 12.49 -22.91
N THR A 26 -9.75 13.24 -22.51
CA THR A 26 -8.65 12.77 -21.65
C THR A 26 -8.72 13.43 -20.29
N SER A 27 -8.11 12.81 -19.27
CA SER A 27 -8.02 13.40 -17.93
C SER A 27 -7.53 14.85 -17.96
N PRO A 28 -8.11 15.77 -17.16
CA PRO A 28 -7.74 17.19 -17.11
C PRO A 28 -6.32 17.43 -16.55
N GLY A 29 -5.59 16.37 -16.18
CA GLY A 29 -4.19 16.40 -15.75
C GLY A 29 -4.00 15.65 -14.44
N MET A 30 -2.75 15.28 -14.12
CA MET A 30 -2.38 14.46 -12.94
C MET A 30 -2.84 15.06 -11.59
N PHE A 31 -3.07 16.38 -11.52
CA PHE A 31 -3.45 17.10 -10.29
C PHE A 31 -4.80 17.82 -10.41
N ALA A 32 -5.59 17.53 -11.44
CA ALA A 32 -6.90 18.16 -11.66
C ALA A 32 -8.00 17.13 -11.43
N PHE A 33 -8.85 17.38 -10.43
CA PHE A 33 -10.06 16.60 -10.19
C PHE A 33 -11.29 17.43 -10.58
N ASP A 34 -12.03 16.97 -11.59
CA ASP A 34 -13.33 17.54 -11.98
C ASP A 34 -14.41 16.45 -11.84
N PRO A 35 -15.25 16.49 -10.79
CA PRO A 35 -16.31 15.51 -10.57
C PRO A 35 -17.21 15.29 -11.79
N GLY A 36 -17.49 16.36 -12.56
CA GLY A 36 -18.38 16.28 -13.72
C GLY A 36 -17.79 15.46 -14.87
N VAL A 37 -16.46 15.49 -15.04
CA VAL A 37 -15.75 14.68 -16.04
C VAL A 37 -15.81 13.19 -15.66
N PHE A 38 -15.55 12.86 -14.38
CA PHE A 38 -15.60 11.48 -13.89
C PHE A 38 -17.03 10.93 -13.91
N GLU A 39 -18.04 11.73 -13.55
CA GLU A 39 -19.44 11.33 -13.65
C GLU A 39 -19.87 11.07 -15.10
N ALA A 40 -19.46 11.93 -16.04
CA ALA A 40 -19.72 11.71 -17.46
C ALA A 40 -19.05 10.43 -17.98
N TRP A 41 -17.82 10.15 -17.54
CA TRP A 41 -17.11 8.91 -17.88
C TRP A 41 -17.79 7.66 -17.29
N ALA A 42 -18.19 7.71 -16.01
CA ALA A 42 -18.93 6.63 -15.37
C ALA A 42 -20.25 6.30 -16.10
N ASN A 43 -20.95 7.33 -16.60
CA ASN A 43 -22.17 7.16 -17.40
C ASN A 43 -21.90 6.48 -18.75
N GLU A 44 -20.79 6.81 -19.42
CA GLU A 44 -20.38 6.14 -20.66
C GLU A 44 -20.04 4.67 -20.42
N LEU A 45 -19.34 4.35 -19.33
CA LEU A 45 -19.04 2.97 -18.92
C LEU A 45 -20.31 2.20 -18.55
N ALA A 46 -21.26 2.81 -17.84
CA ALA A 46 -22.54 2.17 -17.51
C ALA A 46 -23.32 1.78 -18.78
N ALA A 47 -23.33 2.64 -19.80
CA ALA A 47 -23.97 2.36 -21.08
C ALA A 47 -23.20 1.28 -21.89
N LEU A 48 -21.87 1.24 -21.79
CA LEU A 48 -21.04 0.17 -22.36
C LEU A 48 -21.38 -1.19 -21.72
N VAL A 49 -21.43 -1.24 -20.39
CA VAL A 49 -21.81 -2.44 -19.61
C VAL A 49 -23.21 -2.91 -19.99
N ALA A 50 -24.19 -2.00 -20.10
CA ALA A 50 -25.54 -2.38 -20.54
C ALA A 50 -25.56 -3.02 -21.94
N THR A 51 -24.63 -2.64 -22.82
CA THR A 51 -24.56 -3.11 -24.21
C THR A 51 -23.82 -4.45 -24.36
N HIS A 52 -22.78 -4.69 -23.55
CA HIS A 52 -21.89 -5.85 -23.73
C HIS A 52 -21.83 -6.78 -22.52
N GLY A 53 -22.07 -6.26 -21.32
CA GLY A 53 -21.96 -6.99 -20.07
C GLY A 53 -23.28 -7.58 -19.58
N THR A 54 -23.18 -8.36 -18.50
CA THR A 54 -24.32 -8.73 -17.65
C THR A 54 -24.55 -7.67 -16.55
N PRO A 55 -25.74 -7.59 -15.94
CA PRO A 55 -25.97 -6.73 -14.78
C PRO A 55 -24.91 -6.95 -13.70
N GLY A 56 -24.32 -5.87 -13.20
CA GLY A 56 -23.27 -5.90 -12.16
C GLY A 56 -21.84 -6.07 -12.68
N MET A 57 -21.63 -6.29 -13.98
CA MET A 57 -20.27 -6.29 -14.56
C MET A 57 -19.63 -4.88 -14.42
N ARG A 58 -18.34 -4.87 -14.08
CA ARG A 58 -17.52 -3.65 -14.01
C ARG A 58 -16.37 -3.74 -15.00
N THR A 59 -15.97 -2.59 -15.53
CA THR A 59 -14.82 -2.46 -16.43
C THR A 59 -13.51 -2.24 -15.67
N GLY A 60 -13.59 -1.85 -14.39
CA GLY A 60 -12.41 -1.47 -13.59
C GLY A 60 -11.90 -0.07 -13.92
N GLN A 61 -12.66 0.71 -14.70
CA GLN A 61 -12.31 2.06 -15.14
C GLN A 61 -13.29 3.12 -14.59
N GLU A 62 -14.26 2.73 -13.78
CA GLU A 62 -15.33 3.60 -13.27
C GLU A 62 -14.83 4.73 -12.37
N GLY A 63 -13.65 4.58 -11.76
CA GLY A 63 -12.98 5.59 -10.93
C GLY A 63 -11.69 6.16 -11.52
N ALA A 64 -11.32 5.75 -12.74
CA ALA A 64 -10.04 6.08 -13.35
C ALA A 64 -10.22 6.57 -14.78
N MET A 65 -9.60 7.71 -15.10
CA MET A 65 -9.57 8.25 -16.46
C MET A 65 -8.12 8.51 -16.84
N SER A 66 -7.63 7.77 -17.83
CA SER A 66 -6.26 7.90 -18.33
C SER A 66 -6.21 8.75 -19.62
N SER A 67 -5.03 9.28 -19.91
CA SER A 67 -4.71 9.92 -21.20
C SER A 67 -4.58 8.92 -22.35
N THR A 68 -4.53 7.62 -22.06
CA THR A 68 -4.59 6.53 -23.02
C THR A 68 -5.79 5.62 -22.73
N PRO A 69 -6.46 5.08 -23.76
CA PRO A 69 -7.60 4.17 -23.54
C PRO A 69 -7.11 2.81 -23.05
N ALA A 70 -7.85 2.20 -22.11
CA ALA A 70 -7.57 0.84 -21.64
C ALA A 70 -7.76 -0.22 -22.74
N HIS A 71 -8.70 0.02 -23.66
CA HIS A 71 -9.01 -0.86 -24.79
C HIS A 71 -8.97 -0.09 -26.11
N GLN A 72 -8.28 -0.63 -27.12
CA GLN A 72 -8.14 -0.01 -28.43
C GLN A 72 -8.09 -1.06 -29.55
N PRO A 73 -8.94 -0.98 -30.59
CA PRO A 73 -9.03 -2.00 -31.64
C PRO A 73 -7.70 -2.33 -32.34
N ASP A 74 -6.88 -1.31 -32.61
CA ASP A 74 -5.62 -1.49 -33.36
C ASP A 74 -4.45 -1.96 -32.50
N ALA A 75 -4.60 -1.94 -31.17
CA ALA A 75 -3.54 -2.23 -30.21
C ALA A 75 -3.85 -3.41 -29.28
N GLU A 76 -5.11 -3.85 -29.21
CA GLU A 76 -5.54 -5.01 -28.44
C GLU A 76 -5.74 -6.23 -29.34
N GLN A 77 -5.02 -7.31 -29.04
CA GLN A 77 -5.07 -8.56 -29.79
C GLN A 77 -5.59 -9.71 -28.91
N ILE A 78 -6.63 -10.39 -29.38
CA ILE A 78 -7.11 -11.64 -28.75
C ILE A 78 -6.08 -12.75 -28.96
N THR A 79 -5.58 -13.32 -27.87
CA THR A 79 -4.55 -14.37 -27.84
C THR A 79 -5.10 -15.76 -27.58
N GLY A 80 -6.30 -15.87 -26.98
CA GLY A 80 -6.93 -17.16 -26.70
C GLY A 80 -8.44 -17.07 -26.53
N ILE A 81 -9.16 -18.10 -26.98
CA ILE A 81 -10.61 -18.25 -26.80
C ILE A 81 -10.91 -19.69 -26.42
N GLU A 82 -11.47 -19.86 -25.23
CA GLU A 82 -11.95 -21.14 -24.70
C GLU A 82 -13.46 -21.06 -24.55
N VAL A 83 -14.20 -22.03 -25.10
CA VAL A 83 -15.66 -22.09 -25.03
C VAL A 83 -16.05 -23.41 -24.40
N ASP A 84 -16.82 -23.35 -23.31
CA ASP A 84 -17.35 -24.52 -22.61
C ASP A 84 -18.85 -24.34 -22.38
N GLY A 85 -19.64 -25.05 -23.19
CA GLY A 85 -21.11 -24.95 -23.19
C GLY A 85 -21.59 -23.51 -23.41
N ASP A 86 -22.25 -22.96 -22.40
CA ASP A 86 -22.79 -21.60 -22.38
C ASP A 86 -21.84 -20.59 -21.71
N THR A 87 -20.59 -20.97 -21.44
CA THR A 87 -19.54 -20.09 -20.89
C THR A 87 -18.36 -19.97 -21.86
N ALA A 88 -17.66 -18.84 -21.82
CA ALA A 88 -16.42 -18.66 -22.57
C ALA A 88 -15.42 -17.83 -21.78
N THR A 89 -14.14 -18.12 -21.97
CA THR A 89 -13.02 -17.31 -21.50
C THR A 89 -12.24 -16.79 -22.69
N VAL A 90 -12.01 -15.48 -22.74
CA VAL A 90 -11.18 -14.85 -23.77
C VAL A 90 -10.00 -14.18 -23.09
N ARG A 91 -8.82 -14.32 -23.68
CA ARG A 91 -7.61 -13.59 -23.29
C ARG A 91 -7.18 -12.66 -24.41
N SER A 92 -6.73 -11.47 -24.05
CA SER A 92 -6.12 -10.52 -24.99
C SER A 92 -4.89 -9.85 -24.37
N VAL A 93 -4.11 -9.22 -25.24
CA VAL A 93 -2.98 -8.37 -24.88
C VAL A 93 -3.17 -7.01 -25.54
N MET A 94 -2.97 -5.94 -24.78
CA MET A 94 -3.06 -4.56 -25.22
C MET A 94 -1.67 -3.93 -25.12
N HIS A 95 -1.15 -3.46 -26.25
CA HIS A 95 0.12 -2.75 -26.31
C HIS A 95 -0.14 -1.24 -26.39
N ALA A 96 -0.20 -0.57 -25.24
CA ALA A 96 -0.43 0.86 -25.18
C ALA A 96 0.79 1.65 -25.66
N ALA A 97 0.56 2.88 -26.15
CA ALA A 97 1.63 3.83 -26.43
C ALA A 97 2.43 4.11 -25.14
N GLY A 98 3.76 4.06 -25.20
CA GLY A 98 4.63 4.31 -24.04
C GLY A 98 5.16 3.05 -23.33
N ASN A 99 5.15 1.89 -23.99
CA ASN A 99 5.75 0.63 -23.53
C ASN A 99 5.00 -0.10 -22.40
N ASN A 100 3.79 0.34 -22.03
CA ASN A 100 2.93 -0.40 -21.12
C ASN A 100 2.15 -1.48 -21.88
N THR A 101 2.35 -2.73 -21.48
CA THR A 101 1.55 -3.86 -21.97
C THR A 101 0.59 -4.28 -20.87
N SER A 102 -0.67 -4.43 -21.20
CA SER A 102 -1.70 -4.94 -20.30
C SER A 102 -2.27 -6.23 -20.86
N TYR A 103 -2.64 -7.15 -19.98
CA TYR A 103 -3.25 -8.42 -20.35
C TYR A 103 -4.68 -8.46 -19.81
N TYR A 104 -5.64 -8.88 -20.61
CA TYR A 104 -7.03 -8.95 -20.18
C TYR A 104 -7.56 -10.38 -20.21
N LYS A 105 -8.47 -10.67 -19.28
CA LYS A 105 -9.26 -11.90 -19.23
C LYS A 105 -10.73 -11.53 -19.15
N TYR A 106 -11.49 -11.96 -20.15
CA TYR A 106 -12.93 -11.79 -20.22
C TYR A 106 -13.59 -13.14 -19.91
N ARG A 107 -14.53 -13.15 -18.97
CA ARG A 107 -15.45 -14.28 -18.78
C ARG A 107 -16.80 -13.92 -19.36
N LEU A 108 -17.37 -14.78 -20.18
CA LEU A 108 -18.64 -14.56 -20.86
C LEU A 108 -19.64 -15.66 -20.53
N LEU A 109 -20.91 -15.28 -20.53
CA LEU A 109 -22.06 -16.18 -20.42
C LEU A 109 -22.96 -15.99 -21.64
N ARG A 110 -23.52 -17.08 -22.15
CA ARG A 110 -24.45 -17.07 -23.27
C ARG A 110 -25.87 -16.85 -22.76
N GLY A 111 -26.49 -15.76 -23.20
CA GLY A 111 -27.90 -15.46 -23.00
C GLY A 111 -28.73 -15.69 -24.25
N GLY A 112 -30.04 -15.40 -24.16
CA GLY A 112 -30.97 -15.48 -25.30
C GLY A 112 -30.67 -14.48 -26.42
N ASP A 113 -29.89 -13.44 -26.12
CA ASP A 113 -29.45 -12.37 -27.02
C ASP A 113 -27.95 -12.47 -27.41
N GLY A 114 -27.32 -13.61 -27.10
CA GLY A 114 -25.92 -13.91 -27.44
C GLY A 114 -24.98 -13.87 -26.23
N TRP A 115 -23.68 -13.78 -26.51
CA TRP A 115 -22.64 -13.73 -25.47
C TRP A 115 -22.63 -12.38 -24.77
N ARG A 116 -22.53 -12.39 -23.44
CA ARG A 116 -22.41 -11.20 -22.58
C ARG A 116 -21.20 -11.35 -21.66
N ILE A 117 -20.46 -10.26 -21.44
CA ILE A 117 -19.30 -10.24 -20.56
C ILE A 117 -19.79 -10.21 -19.11
N THR A 118 -19.45 -11.24 -18.36
CA THR A 118 -19.76 -11.34 -16.92
C THR A 118 -18.68 -10.74 -16.05
N HIS A 119 -17.42 -10.83 -16.48
CA HIS A 119 -16.28 -10.35 -15.72
C HIS A 119 -15.15 -9.94 -16.67
N LEU A 120 -14.45 -8.86 -16.32
CA LEU A 120 -13.29 -8.35 -17.01
C LEU A 120 -12.19 -8.11 -15.97
N SER A 121 -11.08 -8.81 -16.12
CA SER A 121 -9.88 -8.63 -15.30
C SER A 121 -8.75 -8.08 -16.16
N ALA A 122 -7.98 -7.13 -15.60
CA ALA A 122 -6.77 -6.58 -16.19
C ALA A 122 -5.57 -7.03 -15.36
N PHE A 123 -4.45 -7.27 -16.05
CA PHE A 123 -3.20 -7.72 -15.44
C PHE A 123 -2.01 -6.97 -16.02
N LEU A 124 -1.00 -6.77 -15.18
CA LEU A 124 0.28 -6.18 -15.57
C LEU A 124 1.21 -7.23 -16.19
N ASP A 125 1.17 -8.45 -15.69
CA ASP A 125 2.06 -9.51 -16.12
C ASP A 125 1.41 -10.51 -17.10
N PRO A 126 2.20 -11.13 -18.01
CA PRO A 126 1.69 -12.13 -18.94
C PRO A 126 1.23 -13.41 -18.22
N PRO A 127 0.27 -14.15 -18.81
CA PRO A 127 -0.18 -15.43 -18.27
C PRO A 127 0.98 -16.43 -18.20
N GLY A 128 1.05 -17.19 -17.12
CA GLY A 128 2.09 -18.20 -16.91
C GLY A 128 3.42 -17.67 -16.39
N LYS A 129 3.60 -16.35 -16.26
CA LYS A 129 4.81 -15.78 -15.64
C LYS A 129 4.84 -16.15 -14.16
N ALA A 130 5.94 -16.78 -13.73
CA ALA A 130 6.20 -16.98 -12.31
C ALA A 130 6.34 -15.63 -11.60
N LEU A 131 5.82 -15.51 -10.38
CA LEU A 131 5.94 -14.28 -9.58
C LEU A 131 7.41 -13.90 -9.36
N ILE A 132 8.22 -14.91 -9.04
CA ILE A 132 9.67 -14.79 -8.86
C ILE A 132 10.38 -15.86 -9.69
N ASP A 133 11.60 -15.55 -10.14
CA ASP A 133 12.45 -16.55 -10.77
C ASP A 133 12.71 -17.74 -9.81
N PRO A 134 12.53 -19.00 -10.24
CA PRO A 134 12.69 -20.16 -9.36
C PRO A 134 14.08 -20.29 -8.70
N ALA A 135 15.14 -19.79 -9.34
CA ALA A 135 16.47 -19.80 -8.75
C ALA A 135 16.59 -18.70 -7.67
N ALA A 136 15.99 -17.53 -7.90
CA ALA A 136 15.91 -16.45 -6.92
C ALA A 136 15.03 -16.81 -5.71
N ALA A 137 13.94 -17.56 -5.91
CA ALA A 137 13.03 -18.00 -4.85
C ALA A 137 13.75 -18.72 -3.70
N LYS A 138 14.67 -19.64 -4.04
CA LYS A 138 15.43 -20.38 -3.03
C LYS A 138 16.35 -19.45 -2.22
N ALA A 139 17.02 -18.51 -2.89
CA ALA A 139 17.89 -17.55 -2.22
C ALA A 139 17.08 -16.63 -1.29
N LEU A 140 15.91 -16.16 -1.73
CA LEU A 140 14.98 -15.35 -0.94
C LEU A 140 14.57 -16.09 0.33
N LEU A 141 14.10 -17.34 0.23
CA LEU A 141 13.70 -18.09 1.42
C LEU A 141 14.87 -18.35 2.38
N LEU A 142 16.08 -18.60 1.86
CA LEU A 142 17.29 -18.82 2.66
C LEU A 142 17.82 -17.57 3.35
N SER A 143 17.40 -16.37 2.92
CA SER A 143 17.84 -15.10 3.53
C SER A 143 17.22 -14.86 4.91
N ALA A 144 16.01 -15.38 5.16
CA ALA A 144 15.42 -15.43 6.49
C ALA A 144 16.08 -16.54 7.31
N THR A 145 16.42 -16.29 8.58
CA THR A 145 17.06 -17.27 9.47
C THR A 145 16.39 -17.32 10.85
N PRO A 146 16.41 -18.49 11.54
CA PRO A 146 15.93 -18.58 12.92
C PRO A 146 16.73 -17.69 13.89
N GLU A 147 17.99 -17.40 13.59
CA GLU A 147 18.92 -16.64 14.42
C GLU A 147 19.03 -15.15 14.05
N ALA A 148 18.26 -14.67 13.06
CA ALA A 148 18.30 -13.25 12.67
C ALA A 148 18.11 -12.32 13.88
N ALA A 149 18.90 -11.25 13.93
CA ALA A 149 18.88 -10.33 15.06
C ALA A 149 17.50 -9.70 15.23
N LEU A 150 17.14 -9.43 16.48
CA LEU A 150 15.99 -8.61 16.83
C LEU A 150 16.55 -7.22 17.18
N PRO A 151 16.35 -6.20 16.32
CA PRO A 151 16.83 -4.85 16.57
C PRO A 151 16.29 -4.30 17.90
N ASP A 152 17.05 -3.42 18.53
CA ASP A 152 16.57 -2.71 19.71
C ASP A 152 15.42 -1.77 19.33
N LEU A 153 14.41 -1.68 20.19
CA LEU A 153 13.34 -0.72 19.99
C LEU A 153 13.89 0.71 20.05
N PRO A 154 13.54 1.59 19.09
CA PRO A 154 13.91 3.00 19.19
C PRO A 154 13.46 3.59 20.54
N PRO A 155 14.33 4.36 21.23
CA PRO A 155 14.14 4.69 22.65
C PRO A 155 12.96 5.62 22.93
N HIS A 156 12.40 6.26 21.90
CA HIS A 156 11.27 7.18 22.02
C HIS A 156 9.93 6.52 21.68
N LEU A 157 9.89 5.23 21.32
CA LEU A 157 8.62 4.54 21.10
C LEU A 157 8.00 4.12 22.43
N GLU A 158 6.72 4.44 22.61
CA GLU A 158 5.94 4.01 23.78
C GLU A 158 4.79 3.11 23.31
N LEU A 159 5.07 1.82 23.20
CA LEU A 159 4.17 0.83 22.58
C LEU A 159 3.36 0.09 23.65
N ASP A 160 2.04 0.05 23.48
CA ASP A 160 1.07 -0.76 24.26
C ASP A 160 0.31 -1.71 23.33
N PHE A 161 1.00 -2.71 22.76
CA PHE A 161 0.34 -3.72 21.93
C PHE A 161 -0.71 -4.56 22.69
N PRO A 162 -0.51 -4.98 23.95
CA PRO A 162 -1.58 -5.64 24.71
C PRO A 162 -2.86 -4.82 24.76
N GLY A 163 -2.77 -3.50 24.96
CA GLY A 163 -3.91 -2.60 24.93
C GLY A 163 -4.58 -2.48 23.56
N LEU A 164 -3.81 -2.53 22.45
CA LEU A 164 -4.36 -2.58 21.09
C LEU A 164 -5.17 -3.85 20.78
N PHE A 165 -5.06 -4.90 21.60
CA PHE A 165 -5.82 -6.14 21.44
C PHE A 165 -6.71 -6.45 22.67
N THR A 166 -7.10 -5.43 23.43
CA THR A 166 -8.01 -5.56 24.57
C THR A 166 -9.43 -5.14 24.18
N ALA A 167 -10.25 -6.11 23.74
CA ALA A 167 -11.63 -5.87 23.33
C ALA A 167 -12.44 -5.11 24.41
N GLY A 168 -13.25 -4.14 23.98
CA GLY A 168 -14.05 -3.28 24.84
C GLY A 168 -13.29 -2.12 25.49
N ARG A 169 -11.97 -2.01 25.29
CA ARG A 169 -11.21 -0.81 25.68
C ARG A 169 -11.80 0.41 24.97
N VAL A 170 -12.12 1.46 25.74
CA VAL A 170 -12.57 2.73 25.17
C VAL A 170 -11.36 3.58 24.86
N VAL A 171 -11.26 4.01 23.61
CA VAL A 171 -10.19 4.86 23.07
C VAL A 171 -10.83 6.05 22.37
N ALA A 172 -10.07 7.08 22.02
CA ALA A 172 -10.60 8.27 21.38
C ALA A 172 -9.84 8.61 20.08
N PRO A 173 -9.98 7.79 19.01
CA PRO A 173 -9.41 8.15 17.70
C PRO A 173 -9.97 9.50 17.27
N PHE A 174 -9.09 10.43 16.90
CA PHE A 174 -9.43 11.82 16.55
C PHE A 174 -10.24 12.57 17.63
N GLY A 175 -10.10 12.18 18.90
CA GLY A 175 -10.81 12.80 20.02
C GLY A 175 -12.26 12.33 20.22
N ASN A 176 -12.75 11.37 19.42
CA ASN A 176 -14.10 10.83 19.57
C ASN A 176 -14.07 9.46 20.27
N PRO A 177 -14.71 9.31 21.45
CA PRO A 177 -14.74 8.02 22.15
C PRO A 177 -15.37 6.91 21.31
N ALA A 178 -14.67 5.79 21.17
CA ALA A 178 -15.11 4.59 20.49
C ALA A 178 -14.60 3.35 21.23
N GLN A 179 -15.32 2.23 21.08
CA GLN A 179 -14.87 0.94 21.61
C GLN A 179 -13.95 0.26 20.61
N LEU A 180 -12.89 -0.35 21.15
CA LEU A 180 -12.00 -1.23 20.43
C LEU A 180 -12.64 -2.62 20.33
N ASP A 181 -12.78 -3.12 19.11
CA ASP A 181 -13.20 -4.50 18.83
C ASP A 181 -11.97 -5.33 18.44
N VAL A 182 -11.99 -6.62 18.80
CA VAL A 182 -10.96 -7.57 18.38
C VAL A 182 -11.65 -8.75 17.72
N VAL A 183 -11.40 -8.89 16.42
CA VAL A 183 -11.99 -9.92 15.58
C VAL A 183 -10.97 -11.04 15.39
N HIS A 184 -11.33 -12.25 15.77
CA HIS A 184 -10.56 -13.44 15.39
C HIS A 184 -10.86 -13.78 13.94
N LEU A 185 -9.86 -13.67 13.07
CA LEU A 185 -10.04 -13.87 11.63
C LEU A 185 -9.96 -15.34 11.23
N GLY A 186 -9.17 -16.14 11.97
CA GLY A 186 -8.98 -17.56 11.73
C GLY A 186 -7.56 -18.01 12.06
N GLU A 187 -7.13 -19.15 11.49
CA GLU A 187 -5.77 -19.66 11.63
C GLU A 187 -5.00 -19.68 10.29
N LEU A 188 -3.82 -19.06 10.28
CA LEU A 188 -2.90 -19.03 9.14
C LEU A 188 -1.85 -20.12 9.29
N THR A 189 -1.67 -20.93 8.26
CA THR A 189 -0.65 -21.97 8.19
C THR A 189 0.61 -21.43 7.51
N CYS A 190 1.71 -21.40 8.24
CA CYS A 190 3.04 -21.11 7.71
C CYS A 190 3.85 -22.41 7.71
N ALA A 191 3.83 -23.13 6.60
CA ALA A 191 4.52 -24.41 6.44
C ALA A 191 6.03 -24.22 6.23
N SER A 192 6.46 -23.11 5.63
CA SER A 192 7.88 -22.85 5.39
C SER A 192 8.63 -22.32 6.61
N GLY A 193 7.91 -21.74 7.58
CA GLY A 193 8.49 -20.97 8.69
C GLY A 193 9.05 -19.61 8.26
N VAL A 194 8.85 -19.20 7.02
CA VAL A 194 9.26 -17.90 6.46
C VAL A 194 8.01 -17.08 6.18
N LEU A 195 7.84 -16.00 6.93
CA LEU A 195 6.74 -15.06 6.72
C LEU A 195 7.20 -13.88 5.84
N THR A 196 6.26 -13.34 5.08
CA THR A 196 6.37 -12.00 4.50
C THR A 196 5.16 -11.17 4.89
N VAL A 197 5.34 -9.85 4.92
CA VAL A 197 4.29 -8.86 5.11
C VAL A 197 4.40 -7.85 3.99
N LEU A 198 3.33 -7.67 3.22
CA LEU A 198 3.37 -6.85 2.01
C LEU A 198 2.01 -6.25 1.68
N ASP A 199 1.99 -5.29 0.77
CA ASP A 199 0.78 -4.86 0.10
C ASP A 199 0.45 -5.82 -1.05
N LEU A 200 -0.69 -6.51 -0.97
CA LEU A 200 -1.09 -7.51 -1.96
C LEU A 200 -1.38 -6.93 -3.35
N GLY A 201 -1.76 -5.65 -3.43
CA GLY A 201 -2.01 -4.96 -4.70
C GLY A 201 -0.73 -4.54 -5.44
N SER A 202 0.39 -4.55 -4.73
CA SER A 202 1.70 -4.10 -5.22
C SER A 202 2.75 -5.22 -5.16
N VAL A 203 2.33 -6.50 -5.17
CA VAL A 203 3.29 -7.61 -5.17
C VAL A 203 4.03 -7.66 -6.50
N ASP A 204 5.33 -7.39 -6.45
CA ASP A 204 6.23 -7.62 -7.56
C ASP A 204 7.29 -8.68 -7.21
N ALA A 205 8.24 -8.89 -8.12
CA ALA A 205 9.32 -9.86 -7.93
C ALA A 205 10.34 -9.46 -6.83
N HIS A 206 10.17 -8.31 -6.16
CA HIS A 206 11.13 -7.72 -5.21
C HIS A 206 10.63 -7.69 -3.76
N PHE A 207 9.52 -8.37 -3.43
CA PHE A 207 9.12 -8.49 -2.03
C PHE A 207 10.23 -9.12 -1.18
N ALA A 208 10.33 -8.70 0.08
CA ALA A 208 11.29 -9.22 1.05
C ALA A 208 10.57 -10.03 2.14
N PRO A 209 11.07 -11.21 2.54
CA PRO A 209 10.58 -11.88 3.74
C PRO A 209 11.04 -11.16 5.01
N LEU A 210 10.36 -11.43 6.12
CA LEU A 210 10.85 -11.08 7.45
C LEU A 210 12.17 -11.83 7.72
N ALA A 211 13.16 -11.13 8.26
CA ALA A 211 14.49 -11.67 8.47
C ALA A 211 14.51 -12.84 9.46
N ARG A 212 13.62 -12.79 10.46
CA ARG A 212 13.47 -13.82 11.49
C ARG A 212 12.45 -14.88 11.07
N ARG A 213 12.88 -16.14 11.05
CA ARG A 213 11.99 -17.28 10.85
C ARG A 213 11.20 -17.61 12.11
N ILE A 214 10.01 -18.19 11.90
CA ILE A 214 9.21 -18.82 12.94
C ILE A 214 9.28 -20.34 12.80
N THR A 215 8.87 -21.05 13.85
CA THR A 215 8.63 -22.49 13.71
C THR A 215 7.50 -22.71 12.71
N PRO A 216 7.60 -23.68 11.78
CA PRO A 216 6.46 -24.04 10.95
C PRO A 216 5.24 -24.47 11.78
N GLY A 217 4.05 -24.00 11.42
CA GLY A 217 2.85 -24.25 12.20
C GLY A 217 1.62 -23.49 11.70
N THR A 218 0.55 -23.60 12.48
CA THR A 218 -0.73 -22.94 12.21
C THR A 218 -1.05 -22.02 13.39
N TYR A 219 -1.36 -20.77 13.10
CA TYR A 219 -1.31 -19.66 14.05
C TYR A 219 -2.53 -18.77 13.95
N ALA A 220 -3.11 -18.40 15.09
CA ALA A 220 -4.29 -17.56 15.13
C ALA A 220 -3.98 -16.14 14.62
N VAL A 221 -4.88 -15.58 13.81
CA VAL A 221 -4.86 -14.19 13.34
C VAL A 221 -5.97 -13.42 14.02
N ASP A 222 -5.62 -12.30 14.65
CA ASP A 222 -6.57 -11.36 15.23
C ASP A 222 -6.41 -9.99 14.59
N VAL A 223 -7.52 -9.29 14.39
CA VAL A 223 -7.57 -7.93 13.87
C VAL A 223 -8.24 -7.04 14.90
N ALA A 224 -7.54 -5.97 15.30
CA ALA A 224 -8.09 -4.95 16.17
C ALA A 224 -8.70 -3.83 15.31
N THR A 225 -9.92 -3.41 15.64
CA THR A 225 -10.62 -2.34 14.94
C THR A 225 -11.21 -1.31 15.90
N VAL A 226 -11.41 -0.09 15.41
CA VAL A 226 -12.10 0.97 16.13
C VAL A 226 -12.89 1.81 15.13
N ALA A 227 -14.20 1.99 15.37
CA ALA A 227 -15.07 2.73 14.46
C ALA A 227 -14.89 2.31 12.98
N GLU A 228 -14.89 0.99 12.73
CA GLU A 228 -14.68 0.35 11.41
C GLU A 228 -13.28 0.47 10.81
N MET A 229 -12.34 1.22 11.42
CA MET A 229 -10.95 1.29 10.97
C MET A 229 -10.11 0.18 11.60
N THR A 230 -9.24 -0.43 10.81
CA THR A 230 -8.26 -1.41 11.28
C THR A 230 -7.11 -0.71 12.02
N VAL A 231 -6.94 -1.05 13.29
CA VAL A 231 -5.89 -0.48 14.17
C VAL A 231 -4.59 -1.25 14.06
N ALA A 232 -4.67 -2.58 14.12
CA ALA A 232 -3.53 -3.47 14.02
C ALA A 232 -3.99 -4.88 13.65
N VAL A 233 -3.08 -5.67 13.07
CA VAL A 233 -3.26 -7.12 12.87
C VAL A 233 -2.16 -7.87 13.60
N ARG A 234 -2.49 -9.00 14.21
CA ARG A 234 -1.55 -9.85 14.95
C ARG A 234 -1.66 -11.30 14.54
N LEU A 235 -0.52 -11.90 14.20
CA LEU A 235 -0.34 -13.35 14.15
C LEU A 235 0.18 -13.83 15.51
N ARG A 236 -0.57 -14.68 16.21
CA ARG A 236 -0.19 -15.26 17.51
C ARG A 236 0.58 -16.56 17.32
N LEU A 237 1.84 -16.54 17.74
CA LEU A 237 2.75 -17.70 17.66
C LEU A 237 2.73 -18.55 18.94
N SER A 238 2.38 -17.94 20.07
CA SER A 238 2.32 -18.58 21.38
C SER A 238 1.33 -17.84 22.28
N GLU A 239 0.81 -18.54 23.30
CA GLU A 239 -0.01 -17.97 24.36
C GLU A 239 0.82 -17.28 25.47
N ALA A 240 2.16 -17.43 25.42
CA ALA A 240 3.04 -16.75 26.37
C ALA A 240 2.97 -15.22 26.18
N PRO A 241 2.96 -14.43 27.28
CA PRO A 241 2.93 -12.98 27.18
C PRO A 241 4.27 -12.44 26.64
N ALA A 242 4.20 -11.44 25.76
CA ALA A 242 5.36 -10.65 25.38
C ALA A 242 5.83 -9.81 26.57
N VAL A 243 7.13 -9.87 26.88
CA VAL A 243 7.78 -9.03 27.90
C VAL A 243 8.65 -7.93 27.28
N SER A 244 8.96 -8.06 25.99
CA SER A 244 9.62 -7.03 25.19
C SER A 244 9.11 -7.05 23.75
N TRP A 245 9.35 -5.95 23.05
CA TRP A 245 8.98 -5.75 21.65
C TRP A 245 10.19 -5.29 20.86
N ASN A 246 10.34 -5.82 19.65
CA ASN A 246 11.45 -5.52 18.76
C ASN A 246 10.90 -5.27 17.34
N PRO A 247 11.48 -4.36 16.55
CA PRO A 247 11.14 -4.24 15.13
C PRO A 247 11.27 -5.58 14.41
N ALA A 248 10.29 -5.91 13.59
CA ALA A 248 10.33 -7.07 12.71
C ALA A 248 10.97 -6.66 11.39
N GLY A 249 12.30 -6.65 11.38
CA GLY A 249 13.09 -6.31 10.19
C GLY A 249 12.91 -7.32 9.05
N PHE A 250 12.97 -6.81 7.83
CA PHE A 250 12.95 -7.55 6.58
C PHE A 250 14.38 -7.83 6.10
N THR A 251 14.54 -8.80 5.20
CA THR A 251 15.87 -9.20 4.70
C THR A 251 16.54 -8.16 3.80
N ASP A 252 15.79 -7.16 3.33
CA ASP A 252 16.31 -6.01 2.60
C ASP A 252 16.71 -4.83 3.51
N GLY A 253 16.52 -4.97 4.83
CA GLY A 253 16.84 -3.96 5.83
C GLY A 253 15.71 -2.98 6.15
N THR A 254 14.52 -3.14 5.55
CA THR A 254 13.34 -2.35 5.94
C THR A 254 12.75 -2.86 7.26
N GLU A 255 11.98 -2.02 7.96
CA GLU A 255 11.38 -2.33 9.28
C GLU A 255 9.84 -2.23 9.28
N GLY A 256 9.24 -2.13 8.09
CA GLY A 256 7.81 -1.96 7.92
C GLY A 256 7.38 -2.20 6.49
N VAL A 257 6.07 -2.29 6.29
CA VAL A 257 5.43 -2.51 4.99
C VAL A 257 4.99 -1.17 4.40
N GLY A 258 5.38 -0.92 3.15
CA GLY A 258 4.79 0.16 2.35
C GLY A 258 3.46 -0.29 1.74
N VAL A 259 2.46 0.59 1.79
CA VAL A 259 1.09 0.35 1.33
C VAL A 259 0.67 1.44 0.37
N ASP A 260 0.10 1.02 -0.76
CA ASP A 260 -0.36 1.81 -1.90
C ASP A 260 -1.76 1.35 -2.41
N ALA A 261 -2.19 0.15 -2.03
CA ALA A 261 -3.50 -0.41 -2.35
C ALA A 261 -4.37 -0.60 -1.10
N GLY A 262 -4.10 0.16 -0.03
CA GLY A 262 -4.94 0.22 1.16
C GLY A 262 -5.10 -1.10 1.94
N ASN A 263 -4.17 -2.04 1.79
CA ASN A 263 -4.23 -3.34 2.46
C ASN A 263 -2.83 -3.80 2.91
N VAL A 264 -2.81 -4.73 3.87
CA VAL A 264 -1.61 -5.49 4.23
C VAL A 264 -1.95 -6.96 4.31
N ALA A 265 -1.10 -7.79 3.71
CA ALA A 265 -1.16 -9.24 3.79
C ALA A 265 0.00 -9.80 4.61
N ILE A 266 -0.30 -10.73 5.52
CA ILE A 266 0.66 -11.62 6.18
C ILE A 266 0.57 -12.97 5.47
N LEU A 267 1.70 -13.47 4.94
CA LEU A 267 1.72 -14.61 4.03
C LEU A 267 2.85 -15.59 4.37
N ASP A 268 2.64 -16.88 4.08
CA ASP A 268 3.75 -17.84 3.95
C ASP A 268 4.54 -17.54 2.66
N ALA A 269 5.77 -17.04 2.81
CA ALA A 269 6.64 -16.73 1.68
C ALA A 269 6.97 -17.99 0.86
N GLY A 270 7.00 -19.18 1.49
CA GLY A 270 7.26 -20.44 0.81
C GLY A 270 6.18 -20.82 -0.20
N SER A 271 4.92 -20.51 0.11
CA SER A 271 3.80 -20.68 -0.83
C SER A 271 3.83 -19.59 -1.90
N LEU A 272 4.05 -18.33 -1.49
CA LEU A 272 4.03 -17.17 -2.38
C LEU A 272 5.03 -17.29 -3.55
N VAL A 273 6.26 -17.75 -3.30
CA VAL A 273 7.27 -17.89 -4.35
C VAL A 273 6.90 -18.93 -5.43
N GLY A 274 5.94 -19.81 -5.14
CA GLY A 274 5.43 -20.80 -6.10
C GLY A 274 4.30 -20.27 -7.00
N CYS A 275 3.77 -19.07 -6.72
CA CYS A 275 2.64 -18.52 -7.43
C CYS A 275 3.04 -17.90 -8.78
N GLN A 276 2.05 -17.77 -9.67
CA GLN A 276 2.17 -16.96 -10.88
C GLN A 276 1.78 -15.51 -10.57
N ALA A 277 2.37 -14.55 -11.26
CA ALA A 277 2.09 -13.12 -11.02
C ALA A 277 0.60 -12.79 -11.20
N GLN A 278 0.00 -13.21 -12.32
CA GLN A 278 -1.45 -13.01 -12.55
C GLN A 278 -2.32 -13.65 -11.48
N HIS A 279 -1.90 -14.78 -10.89
CA HIS A 279 -2.68 -15.43 -9.84
C HIS A 279 -2.74 -14.58 -8.57
N ILE A 280 -1.64 -13.91 -8.21
CA ILE A 280 -1.64 -12.96 -7.08
C ILE A 280 -2.48 -11.72 -7.39
N GLU A 281 -2.41 -11.20 -8.61
CA GLU A 281 -3.29 -10.10 -9.05
C GLU A 281 -4.78 -10.49 -9.01
N GLU A 282 -5.13 -11.73 -9.42
CA GLU A 282 -6.50 -12.27 -9.31
C GLU A 282 -6.96 -12.34 -7.84
N LEU A 283 -6.11 -12.86 -6.95
CA LEU A 283 -6.40 -12.92 -5.51
C LEU A 283 -6.58 -11.52 -4.91
N PHE A 284 -5.75 -10.55 -5.28
CA PHE A 284 -5.92 -9.17 -4.85
C PHE A 284 -7.28 -8.61 -5.27
N GLN A 285 -7.67 -8.75 -6.54
CA GLN A 285 -8.95 -8.26 -7.05
C GLN A 285 -10.14 -8.90 -6.32
N GLU A 286 -10.09 -10.22 -6.08
CA GLU A 286 -11.13 -10.94 -5.34
C GLU A 286 -11.24 -10.46 -3.88
N HIS A 287 -10.12 -10.32 -3.19
CA HIS A 287 -10.12 -10.02 -1.77
C HIS A 287 -10.27 -8.53 -1.45
N ALA A 288 -9.84 -7.62 -2.33
CA ALA A 288 -10.07 -6.18 -2.19
C ALA A 288 -11.56 -5.85 -2.10
N GLU A 289 -12.41 -6.55 -2.86
CA GLU A 289 -13.86 -6.36 -2.78
C GLU A 289 -14.43 -6.81 -1.42
N LEU A 290 -13.91 -7.90 -0.86
CA LEU A 290 -14.34 -8.42 0.45
C LEU A 290 -13.94 -7.51 1.61
N LEU A 291 -12.78 -6.85 1.51
CA LEU A 291 -12.30 -5.91 2.53
C LEU A 291 -13.19 -4.67 2.69
N MET A 292 -14.06 -4.35 1.73
CA MET A 292 -15.02 -3.26 1.89
C MET A 292 -16.09 -3.54 2.97
N GLY A 293 -16.32 -4.82 3.32
CA GLY A 293 -17.36 -5.23 4.27
C GLY A 293 -16.85 -6.00 5.48
N ALA A 294 -15.54 -6.21 5.59
CA ALA A 294 -14.93 -7.02 6.64
C ALA A 294 -13.56 -6.45 7.03
N PRO A 295 -13.13 -6.61 8.30
CA PRO A 295 -11.83 -6.12 8.77
C PRO A 295 -10.65 -6.88 8.18
N GLY A 296 -10.90 -8.06 7.61
CA GLY A 296 -9.91 -8.89 6.94
C GLY A 296 -10.54 -10.10 6.27
N THR A 297 -9.74 -10.82 5.50
CA THR A 297 -10.09 -12.12 4.92
C THR A 297 -8.86 -13.03 4.90
N MET A 298 -9.10 -14.33 4.79
CA MET A 298 -8.07 -15.36 4.77
C MET A 298 -8.32 -16.35 3.63
N PHE A 299 -7.24 -16.81 3.01
CA PHE A 299 -7.30 -17.65 1.82
C PHE A 299 -6.00 -18.43 1.64
N GLY A 300 -5.99 -19.35 0.68
CA GLY A 300 -4.79 -20.07 0.26
C GLY A 300 -4.20 -19.49 -1.02
N LEU A 301 -2.88 -19.29 -1.03
CA LEU A 301 -2.14 -18.75 -2.17
C LEU A 301 -2.09 -19.72 -3.35
N ALA A 302 -2.12 -21.03 -3.10
CA ALA A 302 -1.98 -22.05 -4.15
C ALA A 302 -2.95 -23.24 -4.01
N GLY A 303 -3.97 -23.13 -3.15
CA GLY A 303 -4.95 -24.19 -2.92
C GLY A 303 -5.73 -24.02 -1.63
N GLU A 304 -6.12 -25.14 -1.01
CA GLU A 304 -7.00 -25.18 0.18
C GLU A 304 -6.30 -24.83 1.50
N VAL A 305 -4.95 -24.84 1.53
CA VAL A 305 -4.20 -24.47 2.73
C VAL A 305 -4.30 -22.96 2.91
N VAL A 306 -4.86 -22.53 4.04
CA VAL A 306 -4.97 -21.11 4.37
C VAL A 306 -3.61 -20.61 4.85
N ASP A 307 -2.87 -19.95 3.98
CA ASP A 307 -1.50 -19.46 4.19
C ASP A 307 -1.36 -17.95 3.92
N ALA A 308 -2.50 -17.27 3.77
CA ALA A 308 -2.61 -15.83 3.62
C ALA A 308 -3.71 -15.24 4.51
N ALA A 309 -3.41 -14.10 5.12
CA ALA A 309 -4.38 -13.23 5.76
C ALA A 309 -4.17 -11.81 5.24
N VAL A 310 -5.22 -11.16 4.76
CA VAL A 310 -5.19 -9.78 4.29
C VAL A 310 -6.18 -8.93 5.08
N VAL A 311 -5.78 -7.72 5.43
CA VAL A 311 -6.60 -6.75 6.18
C VAL A 311 -6.54 -5.40 5.49
N SER A 312 -7.56 -4.56 5.69
CA SER A 312 -7.47 -3.15 5.29
C SER A 312 -6.44 -2.43 6.16
N SER A 313 -5.65 -1.53 5.57
CA SER A 313 -4.71 -0.70 6.30
C SER A 313 -5.41 0.55 6.84
N GLY A 314 -5.37 0.77 8.15
CA GLY A 314 -6.14 1.81 8.85
C GLY A 314 -6.37 3.12 8.10
N TYR A 315 -5.30 3.92 7.91
CA TYR A 315 -5.37 5.22 7.21
C TYR A 315 -5.32 5.13 5.67
N GLY A 316 -5.29 3.93 5.09
CA GLY A 316 -4.96 3.72 3.68
C GLY A 316 -3.45 3.68 3.44
N ASP A 317 -2.97 4.40 2.44
CA ASP A 317 -1.58 4.35 2.00
C ASP A 317 -0.59 4.88 3.06
N GLY A 318 0.60 4.30 3.10
CA GLY A 318 1.61 4.69 4.08
C GLY A 318 2.68 3.63 4.33
N ALA A 319 3.52 3.88 5.32
CA ALA A 319 4.53 2.92 5.79
C ALA A 319 4.19 2.49 7.23
N TYR A 320 3.92 1.20 7.41
CA TYR A 320 3.44 0.65 8.66
C TYR A 320 4.48 -0.28 9.31
N PRO A 321 4.91 0.00 10.54
CA PRO A 321 5.93 -0.79 11.20
C PRO A 321 5.41 -2.17 11.61
N CYS A 322 6.31 -3.14 11.57
CA CYS A 322 6.05 -4.50 12.02
C CYS A 322 6.86 -4.79 13.29
N TYR A 323 6.33 -5.59 14.21
CA TYR A 323 6.98 -5.89 15.49
C TYR A 323 6.87 -7.34 15.90
N TRP A 324 7.96 -7.86 16.47
CA TRP A 324 7.99 -9.13 17.18
C TRP A 324 7.72 -8.92 18.66
N GLY A 325 6.75 -9.65 19.20
CA GLY A 325 6.61 -9.87 20.64
C GLY A 325 7.55 -10.99 21.09
N VAL A 326 8.26 -10.77 22.20
CA VAL A 326 9.26 -11.72 22.72
C VAL A 326 8.92 -12.06 24.16
N ALA A 327 8.87 -13.36 24.48
CA ALA A 327 8.64 -13.89 25.81
C ALA A 327 9.89 -13.81 26.69
N ALA A 328 9.72 -14.06 28.00
CA ALA A 328 10.81 -14.03 28.98
C ALA A 328 11.93 -15.04 28.71
N ASP A 329 11.65 -16.12 27.99
CA ASP A 329 12.63 -17.12 27.56
C ASP A 329 13.30 -16.79 26.22
N GLY A 330 12.96 -15.66 25.61
CA GLY A 330 13.46 -15.22 24.31
C GLY A 330 12.72 -15.79 23.09
N SER A 331 11.69 -16.61 23.30
CA SER A 331 10.85 -17.11 22.19
C SER A 331 9.93 -16.03 21.63
N LEU A 332 9.57 -16.14 20.34
CA LEU A 332 8.61 -15.22 19.71
C LEU A 332 7.18 -15.57 20.13
N THR A 333 6.39 -14.57 20.50
CA THR A 333 5.00 -14.73 20.91
C THR A 333 4.02 -14.30 19.83
N SER A 334 4.38 -13.29 19.05
CA SER A 334 3.50 -12.71 18.03
C SER A 334 4.24 -11.86 17.01
N LEU A 335 3.71 -11.79 15.80
CA LEU A 335 3.97 -10.71 14.84
C LEU A 335 2.82 -9.71 14.91
N VAL A 336 3.11 -8.41 14.97
CA VAL A 336 2.10 -7.34 14.89
C VAL A 336 2.45 -6.40 13.75
N VAL A 337 1.46 -6.06 12.93
CA VAL A 337 1.53 -4.89 12.02
C VAL A 337 0.66 -3.81 12.63
N ASP A 338 1.25 -2.64 12.86
CA ASP A 338 0.61 -1.51 13.52
C ASP A 338 0.25 -0.42 12.50
N PHE A 339 -1.05 -0.15 12.32
CA PHE A 339 -1.53 0.87 11.39
C PHE A 339 -1.49 2.28 11.98
N ARG A 340 -1.01 2.44 13.22
CA ARG A 340 -0.82 3.72 13.91
C ARG A 340 -2.10 4.56 14.03
N VAL A 341 -3.27 3.92 13.92
CA VAL A 341 -4.58 4.56 14.09
C VAL A 341 -4.76 5.09 15.51
N LEU A 342 -4.27 4.33 16.50
CA LEU A 342 -4.28 4.70 17.92
C LEU A 342 -2.88 5.10 18.39
N ALA A 343 -2.25 6.00 17.63
CA ALA A 343 -0.94 6.53 17.96
C ALA A 343 -0.92 8.07 17.92
N GLU A 344 -0.11 8.66 18.79
CA GLU A 344 0.27 10.06 18.74
C GLU A 344 1.75 10.19 18.43
N ASP A 345 2.10 11.09 17.52
CA ASP A 345 3.49 11.41 17.23
C ASP A 345 4.16 12.09 18.43
N ILE A 346 5.33 11.59 18.79
CA ILE A 346 6.22 12.23 19.74
C ILE A 346 7.12 13.17 18.94
N LEU A 347 6.84 14.45 19.08
CA LEU A 347 7.53 15.52 18.38
C LEU A 347 8.44 16.31 19.33
N SER A 348 9.57 16.78 18.81
CA SER A 348 10.46 17.73 19.51
C SER A 348 10.66 18.98 18.67
N THR A 349 10.46 20.14 19.27
CA THR A 349 10.67 21.42 18.60
C THR A 349 11.95 22.08 19.09
N SER A 350 12.85 22.39 18.15
CA SER A 350 14.09 23.10 18.41
C SER A 350 14.06 24.47 17.72
N ARG A 351 14.64 25.48 18.37
CA ARG A 351 14.74 26.84 17.85
C ARG A 351 16.20 27.25 17.75
N VAL A 352 16.61 27.66 16.56
CA VAL A 352 17.99 28.06 16.28
C VAL A 352 18.00 29.38 15.54
N GLN A 353 19.06 30.17 15.69
CA GLN A 353 19.16 31.43 14.97
C GLN A 353 19.13 31.17 13.46
N PHE A 354 18.29 31.90 12.74
CA PHE A 354 18.25 31.83 11.29
C PHE A 354 19.49 32.51 10.72
N GLN A 355 20.40 31.72 10.13
CA GLN A 355 21.63 32.22 9.53
C GLN A 355 22.07 31.30 8.38
N PRO A 356 22.46 31.85 7.20
CA PRO A 356 23.06 31.06 6.14
C PRO A 356 24.33 30.32 6.62
N GLY A 357 24.42 29.04 6.28
CA GLY A 357 25.48 28.15 6.72
C GLY A 357 24.96 26.79 7.19
N ALA A 358 25.86 26.00 7.77
CA ALA A 358 25.48 24.77 8.47
C ALA A 358 24.75 25.14 9.76
N VAL A 359 23.66 24.43 10.04
CA VAL A 359 22.84 24.64 11.23
C VAL A 359 23.02 23.42 12.13
N GLY A 360 23.51 23.65 13.35
CA GLY A 360 23.73 22.57 14.31
C GLY A 360 23.63 23.06 15.74
N THR A 361 22.88 22.31 16.54
CA THR A 361 22.86 22.38 18.01
C THR A 361 22.85 20.95 18.56
N PRO A 362 23.13 20.74 19.87
CA PRO A 362 23.03 19.40 20.46
C PRO A 362 21.67 18.74 20.23
N GLU A 363 20.58 19.51 20.20
CA GLU A 363 19.20 19.05 19.96
C GLU A 363 18.92 18.69 18.49
N LEU A 364 19.81 19.07 17.58
CA LEU A 364 19.78 18.74 16.16
C LEU A 364 20.90 17.74 15.80
N ALA A 365 21.53 17.11 16.79
CA ALA A 365 22.60 16.16 16.55
C ALA A 365 22.11 15.01 15.68
N GLY A 366 22.83 14.76 14.58
CA GLY A 366 22.46 13.74 13.58
C GLY A 366 21.64 14.27 12.40
N LEU A 367 21.20 15.53 12.44
CA LEU A 367 20.64 16.22 11.27
C LEU A 367 21.74 17.00 10.57
N ASP A 368 21.96 16.71 9.29
CA ASP A 368 22.79 17.54 8.42
C ASP A 368 21.90 18.59 7.77
N LEU A 369 21.74 19.72 8.48
CA LEU A 369 20.91 20.85 8.09
C LEU A 369 21.76 22.02 7.60
N GLN A 370 21.35 22.60 6.47
CA GLN A 370 22.07 23.70 5.83
C GLN A 370 21.09 24.72 5.25
N ILE A 371 21.38 26.00 5.46
CA ILE A 371 20.70 27.12 4.83
C ILE A 371 21.65 27.76 3.82
N THR A 372 21.30 27.75 2.55
CA THR A 372 22.05 28.49 1.50
C THR A 372 21.24 29.66 0.98
N THR A 373 21.94 30.63 0.40
CA THR A 373 21.32 31.82 -0.21
C THR A 373 21.64 31.84 -1.69
N GLU A 374 20.61 31.92 -2.52
CA GLU A 374 20.73 31.93 -3.99
C GLU A 374 19.81 33.00 -4.56
N GLY A 375 20.35 34.07 -5.14
CA GLY A 375 19.54 35.08 -5.86
C GLY A 375 18.48 35.81 -5.03
N GLY A 376 18.64 35.90 -3.70
CA GLY A 376 17.64 36.48 -2.78
C GLY A 376 16.70 35.45 -2.14
N SER A 377 16.80 34.19 -2.57
CA SER A 377 16.11 33.04 -2.01
C SER A 377 16.93 32.38 -0.92
N PHE A 378 16.25 31.67 -0.01
CA PHE A 378 16.86 30.79 0.98
C PHE A 378 16.49 29.35 0.68
N VAL A 379 17.48 28.48 0.52
CA VAL A 379 17.25 27.04 0.39
C VAL A 379 17.63 26.39 1.70
N ILE A 380 16.65 25.77 2.35
CA ILE A 380 16.87 25.02 3.58
C ILE A 380 16.87 23.55 3.20
N SER A 381 18.00 22.89 3.44
CA SER A 381 18.21 21.50 3.05
C SER A 381 18.61 20.66 4.25
N SER A 382 18.04 19.46 4.35
CA SER A 382 18.29 18.52 5.42
C SER A 382 18.53 17.12 4.88
N ARG A 383 19.45 16.39 5.51
CA ARG A 383 19.55 14.94 5.38
C ARG A 383 19.07 14.30 6.69
N GLY A 384 18.13 13.36 6.55
CA GLY A 384 17.44 12.69 7.66
C GLY A 384 15.92 12.92 7.60
N GLU A 385 15.15 11.83 7.71
CA GLU A 385 13.69 11.82 7.54
C GLU A 385 12.92 12.27 8.80
N ARG A 386 13.61 12.87 9.77
CA ARG A 386 13.01 13.24 11.05
C ARG A 386 12.39 14.63 11.07
N ILE A 387 12.66 15.50 10.10
CA ILE A 387 12.10 16.86 10.12
C ILE A 387 10.71 16.84 9.50
N THR A 388 9.68 17.03 10.34
CA THR A 388 8.27 17.05 9.92
C THR A 388 7.69 18.45 9.83
N GLY A 389 8.33 19.44 10.45
CA GLY A 389 7.89 20.82 10.39
C GLY A 389 9.05 21.80 10.35
N LEU A 390 8.88 22.88 9.60
CA LEU A 390 9.90 23.91 9.43
C LEU A 390 9.23 25.28 9.37
N ARG A 391 9.64 26.21 10.23
CA ARG A 391 9.13 27.59 10.24
C ARG A 391 10.25 28.59 10.45
N VAL A 392 10.11 29.79 9.89
CA VAL A 392 10.98 30.93 10.21
C VAL A 392 10.15 31.98 10.92
N LEU A 393 10.61 32.40 12.09
CA LEU A 393 9.95 33.36 12.95
C LEU A 393 10.79 34.63 13.07
N ALA A 394 10.15 35.79 13.12
CA ALA A 394 10.77 37.05 13.48
C ALA A 394 11.16 37.07 14.98
N PRO A 395 12.01 38.01 15.43
CA PRO A 395 12.41 38.10 16.83
C PRO A 395 11.26 38.24 17.84
N ASP A 396 10.13 38.81 17.41
CA ASP A 396 8.91 38.97 18.21
C ASP A 396 7.95 37.76 18.12
N GLY A 397 8.31 36.74 17.33
CA GLY A 397 7.53 35.53 17.13
C GLY A 397 6.58 35.56 15.92
N GLU A 398 6.56 36.63 15.13
CA GLU A 398 5.77 36.68 13.90
C GLU A 398 6.22 35.59 12.90
N LEU A 399 5.27 34.87 12.30
CA LEU A 399 5.57 33.83 11.31
C LEU A 399 5.96 34.47 9.98
N LEU A 400 7.24 34.33 9.60
CA LEU A 400 7.79 34.83 8.34
C LEU A 400 7.68 33.79 7.22
N MET A 401 7.80 32.50 7.56
CA MET A 401 7.68 31.39 6.61
C MET A 401 7.15 30.15 7.29
N ASP A 402 6.23 29.49 6.57
CA ASP A 402 5.68 28.19 6.91
C ASP A 402 6.12 27.17 5.85
N GLY A 403 7.01 26.26 6.23
CA GLY A 403 7.62 25.28 5.35
C GLY A 403 6.63 24.27 4.77
N ASP A 404 5.49 24.08 5.42
CA ASP A 404 4.42 23.18 4.97
C ASP A 404 3.71 23.72 3.72
N ARG A 405 3.84 25.03 3.46
CA ARG A 405 3.33 25.69 2.25
C ARG A 405 4.35 25.72 1.11
N LEU A 406 5.56 25.21 1.34
CA LEU A 406 6.62 25.17 0.34
C LEU A 406 6.70 23.77 -0.29
N GLY A 407 6.91 23.75 -1.60
CA GLY A 407 7.27 22.52 -2.31
C GLY A 407 8.56 21.92 -1.75
N THR A 408 8.60 20.59 -1.63
CA THR A 408 9.76 19.85 -1.16
C THR A 408 10.41 19.15 -2.36
N PHE A 409 11.71 19.33 -2.52
CA PHE A 409 12.51 18.62 -3.52
C PHE A 409 13.39 17.60 -2.81
N VAL A 410 13.47 16.38 -3.33
CA VAL A 410 14.33 15.32 -2.78
C VAL A 410 15.33 14.90 -3.84
N THR A 411 16.63 14.95 -3.52
CA THR A 411 17.70 14.51 -4.43
C THR A 411 18.84 13.93 -3.62
N GLY A 412 19.26 12.69 -3.94
CA GLY A 412 20.39 12.03 -3.27
C GLY A 412 20.22 11.90 -1.74
N GLY A 413 19.00 11.63 -1.27
CA GLY A 413 18.67 11.51 0.15
C GLY A 413 18.69 12.83 0.94
N ARG A 414 18.67 13.97 0.26
CA ARG A 414 18.55 15.30 0.87
C ARG A 414 17.22 15.91 0.45
N SER A 415 16.42 16.33 1.42
CA SER A 415 15.22 17.13 1.20
C SER A 415 15.59 18.61 1.22
N SER A 416 14.98 19.41 0.35
CA SER A 416 15.16 20.85 0.31
C SER A 416 13.85 21.59 0.09
N LYS A 417 13.73 22.75 0.73
CA LYS A 417 12.63 23.70 0.57
C LYS A 417 13.21 25.06 0.24
N THR A 418 12.66 25.70 -0.79
CA THR A 418 13.12 27.03 -1.24
C THR A 418 12.10 28.09 -0.82
N TRP A 419 12.57 29.07 -0.07
CA TRP A 419 11.80 30.22 0.36
C TRP A 419 12.26 31.49 -0.37
N ASN A 420 11.31 32.19 -0.98
CA ASN A 420 11.52 33.44 -1.71
C ASN A 420 10.81 34.59 -0.99
N PRO A 421 11.38 35.16 0.07
CA PRO A 421 10.72 36.26 0.78
C PRO A 421 10.79 37.57 -0.02
N GLU A 422 9.83 38.47 0.19
CA GLU A 422 9.84 39.83 -0.39
C GLU A 422 10.99 40.70 0.16
N ALA A 423 11.41 40.43 1.40
CA ALA A 423 12.54 41.07 2.06
C ALA A 423 13.34 40.06 2.89
N PRO A 424 14.66 40.25 3.10
CA PRO A 424 15.45 39.37 3.95
C PRO A 424 14.88 39.29 5.38
N PRO A 425 14.99 38.13 6.07
CA PRO A 425 14.56 37.99 7.45
C PRO A 425 15.26 39.04 8.35
N PRO A 426 14.54 39.66 9.29
CA PRO A 426 15.12 40.64 10.19
C PRO A 426 16.22 40.00 11.07
N PRO A 427 17.23 40.78 11.50
CA PRO A 427 18.25 40.29 12.43
C PRO A 427 17.61 39.71 13.70
N GLY A 428 18.06 38.51 14.08
CA GLY A 428 17.50 37.77 15.23
C GLY A 428 16.31 36.87 14.88
N ALA A 429 15.94 36.74 13.61
CA ALA A 429 15.01 35.71 13.16
C ALA A 429 15.49 34.31 13.58
N VAL A 430 14.53 33.40 13.79
CA VAL A 430 14.74 32.06 14.32
C VAL A 430 14.18 31.05 13.33
N LEU A 431 14.94 30.00 13.06
CA LEU A 431 14.46 28.78 12.43
C LEU A 431 13.91 27.86 13.52
N GLU A 432 12.61 27.58 13.45
CA GLU A 432 11.93 26.59 14.28
C GLU A 432 11.80 25.29 13.48
N LEU A 433 12.27 24.19 14.08
CA LEU A 433 12.29 22.86 13.47
C LEU A 433 11.51 21.91 14.36
N THR A 434 10.59 21.18 13.76
CA THR A 434 9.86 20.10 14.43
C THR A 434 10.41 18.77 13.94
N GLN A 435 10.87 17.95 14.88
CA GLN A 435 11.43 16.64 14.64
C GLN A 435 10.47 15.56 15.12
N TYR A 436 10.27 14.53 14.31
CA TYR A 436 9.63 13.27 14.71
C TYR A 436 10.65 12.39 15.43
N LEU A 437 10.35 12.05 16.68
CA LEU A 437 11.18 11.16 17.51
C LEU A 437 10.66 9.72 17.54
N GLY A 438 9.37 9.53 17.29
CA GLY A 438 8.67 8.26 17.42
C GLY A 438 7.18 8.49 17.65
N TYR A 439 6.48 7.49 18.15
CA TYR A 439 5.08 7.58 18.51
C TYR A 439 4.77 6.81 19.78
N ARG A 440 3.64 7.15 20.40
CA ARG A 440 3.08 6.43 21.55
C ARG A 440 1.67 5.95 21.25
N HIS A 441 1.30 4.80 21.79
CA HIS A 441 -0.11 4.36 21.74
C HIS A 441 -0.96 5.18 22.72
N ILE A 442 -2.21 5.48 22.32
CA ILE A 442 -3.22 6.16 23.15
C ILE A 442 -4.27 5.21 23.70
#